data_AF-D6ZZB4-F1
#
_entry.id   AF-D6ZZB4-F1
#
_cell.length_a   1.000
_cell.length_b   1.000
_cell.length_c   1.000
_cell.angle_alpha   90.00
_cell.angle_beta   90.00
_cell.angle_gamma   90.00
#
_symmetry.space_group_name_H-M   'P 1'
#
loop_
_entity.id
_entity.type
_entity.pdbx_description
1 polymer ?
#
loop_
_entity_poly.entity_id
_entity_poly.type
_entity_poly.pdbx_seq_one_letter_code
_entity_poly.pdbx_strand_id
1 'polypeptide(L)' 'MRADMSESTIRRRLAKVGFRLQKTPAHHWTRAEFGTGYEVVDEGDMLILGCSQRPYDATLEDVRTFVAGL' A
#
# COMPACT_ATOMS: atom_id res chain seq x y z
N MET A 1 18.31 14.03 0.19
CA MET A 1 18.24 12.56 0.07
C MET A 1 17.25 12.08 1.12
N ARG A 2 15.97 11.85 0.76
CA ARG A 2 15.01 11.26 1.71
C ARG A 2 15.42 9.80 1.88
N ALA A 3 15.62 9.36 3.12
CA ALA A 3 15.92 7.96 3.40
C ALA A 3 14.80 7.10 2.80
N ASP A 4 15.16 6.15 1.94
CA ASP A 4 14.22 5.19 1.39
C ASP A 4 13.58 4.41 2.56
N MET A 5 12.28 4.60 2.77
CA MET A 5 11.54 3.83 3.77
C MET A 5 11.28 2.43 3.23
N SER A 6 11.90 1.43 3.85
CA SER A 6 11.64 0.02 3.55
C SER A 6 10.17 -0.36 3.78
N GLU A 7 9.66 -1.35 3.03
CA GLU A 7 8.29 -1.87 3.22
C GLU A 7 8.03 -2.29 4.68
N SER A 8 9.02 -2.86 5.36
CA SER A 8 8.89 -3.23 6.78
C SER A 8 8.67 -2.01 7.68
N THR A 9 9.31 -0.87 7.37
CA THR A 9 9.12 0.38 8.11
C THR A 9 7.75 0.97 7.86
N ILE A 10 7.31 0.95 6.60
CA ILE A 10 5.95 1.35 6.19
C ILE A 10 4.90 0.54 6.95
N ARG A 11 5.01 -0.80 6.92
CA ARG A 11 4.11 -1.71 7.64
C ARG A 11 4.02 -1.40 9.13
N ARG A 12 5.17 -1.16 9.78
CA ARG A 12 5.19 -0.80 11.21
C ARG A 12 4.51 0.54 11.49
N ARG A 13 4.68 1.55 10.64
CA ARG A 13 4.03 2.86 10.83
C ARG A 13 2.52 2.77 10.65
N LEU A 14 2.07 2.10 9.58
CA LEU A 14 0.64 1.86 9.33
C LEU A 14 -0.02 1.10 10.50
N ALA A 15 0.62 0.03 10.98
CA ALA A 15 0.07 -0.76 12.07
C ALA A 15 -0.11 0.03 13.38
N LYS A 16 0.73 1.06 13.64
CA LYS A 16 0.58 1.92 14.83
C LYS A 16 -0.69 2.76 14.83
N VAL A 17 -1.26 3.01 13.66
CA VAL A 17 -2.46 3.85 13.48
C VAL A 17 -3.68 3.05 13.00
N GLY A 18 -3.63 1.72 13.09
CA GLY A 18 -4.75 0.85 12.69
C GLY A 18 -4.85 0.57 11.19
N PHE A 19 -3.79 0.82 10.41
CA PHE A 19 -3.77 0.55 8.97
C PHE A 19 -2.88 -0.64 8.61
N ARG A 20 -3.15 -1.25 7.45
CA ARG A 20 -2.41 -2.39 6.89
C ARG A 20 -2.03 -2.13 5.44
N LEU A 21 -0.79 -2.49 5.09
CA LEU A 21 -0.30 -2.46 3.72
C LEU A 21 -0.62 -3.80 3.03
N GLN A 22 -1.44 -3.74 1.98
CA GLN A 22 -1.62 -4.83 1.04
C GLN A 22 -0.75 -4.62 -0.20
N LYS A 23 -0.32 -5.73 -0.81
CA LYS A 23 0.54 -5.75 -2.01
C LYS A 23 -0.09 -6.71 -3.01
N THR A 24 -0.04 -6.40 -4.29
CA THR A 24 -0.62 -7.26 -5.33
C THR A 24 -0.10 -8.69 -5.21
N PRO A 25 -0.97 -9.69 -4.99
CA PRO A 25 -0.58 -11.09 -4.92
C PRO A 25 0.11 -11.55 -6.22
N ALA A 26 1.05 -12.49 -6.12
CA ALA A 26 1.83 -12.96 -7.27
C ALA A 26 0.98 -13.53 -8.42
N HIS A 27 -0.19 -14.08 -8.10
CA HIS A 27 -1.14 -14.69 -9.03
C HIS A 27 -2.34 -13.79 -9.36
N HIS A 28 -2.35 -12.52 -8.90
CA HIS A 28 -3.45 -11.62 -9.19
C HIS A 28 -3.42 -11.18 -10.64
N TRP A 29 -4.58 -11.17 -11.31
CA TRP A 29 -4.69 -10.91 -12.74
C TRP A 29 -4.15 -9.52 -13.15
N THR A 30 -4.35 -8.49 -12.32
CA THR A 30 -3.82 -7.14 -12.58
C THR A 30 -2.29 -7.08 -12.57
N ARG A 31 -1.62 -8.04 -11.90
CA ARG A 31 -0.17 -8.05 -11.76
C ARG A 31 0.54 -8.27 -13.09
N ALA A 32 -0.04 -9.08 -13.97
CA ALA A 32 0.52 -9.35 -15.28
C ALA A 32 0.53 -8.09 -16.16
N GLU A 33 -0.49 -7.25 -16.02
CA GLU A 33 -0.68 -6.06 -16.85
C GLU A 33 0.02 -4.82 -16.27
N PHE A 34 -0.01 -4.64 -14.94
CA PHE A 34 0.43 -3.41 -14.28
C PHE A 34 1.61 -3.59 -13.33
N GLY A 35 2.10 -4.82 -13.18
CA GLY A 35 3.19 -5.12 -12.26
C GLY A 35 2.75 -5.13 -10.79
N THR A 36 3.68 -4.78 -9.91
CA THR A 36 3.41 -4.79 -8.47
C THR A 36 2.83 -3.45 -8.03
N GLY A 37 1.63 -3.47 -7.48
CA GLY A 37 1.04 -2.34 -6.78
C GLY A 37 0.68 -2.66 -5.34
N TYR A 38 0.04 -1.70 -4.69
CA TYR A 38 -0.19 -1.66 -3.25
C TYR A 38 -1.56 -1.05 -2.95
N GLU A 39 -2.05 -1.33 -1.75
CA GLU A 39 -3.19 -0.64 -1.14
C GLU A 39 -2.95 -0.46 0.34
N VAL A 40 -3.61 0.54 0.93
CA VAL A 40 -3.72 0.67 2.37
C VAL A 40 -5.16 0.49 2.76
N VAL A 41 -5.40 -0.40 3.73
CA VAL A 41 -6.73 -0.64 4.31
C VAL A 41 -6.70 -0.43 5.82
N ASP A 42 -7.84 -0.21 6.44
CA ASP A 42 -7.96 -0.20 7.90
C ASP A 42 -8.20 -1.61 8.50
N GLU A 43 -8.52 -1.67 9.80
CA GLU A 43 -8.84 -2.91 10.50
C GLU A 43 -10.14 -3.58 10.02
N GLY A 44 -11.04 -2.82 9.40
CA GLY A 44 -12.31 -3.29 8.83
C GLY A 44 -12.25 -3.61 7.34
N ASP A 45 -11.05 -3.70 6.76
CA ASP A 45 -10.82 -3.86 5.32
C ASP A 45 -11.38 -2.71 4.47
N MET A 46 -11.60 -1.54 5.06
CA MET A 46 -11.98 -0.35 4.32
C MET A 46 -10.75 0.22 3.61
N LEU A 47 -10.90 0.50 2.32
CA LEU A 47 -9.85 1.08 1.48
C LEU A 47 -9.56 2.54 1.88
N ILE A 48 -8.31 2.80 2.24
CA ILE A 48 -7.80 4.14 2.63
C ILE A 48 -6.95 4.76 1.52
N LEU A 49 -6.13 3.94 0.85
CA LEU A 49 -5.32 4.35 -0.32
C LEU A 49 -5.39 3.26 -1.39
N GLY A 50 -5.72 3.69 -2.60
CA GLY A 50 -5.86 2.85 -3.79
C GLY A 50 -7.22 3.05 -4.46
N CYS A 51 -7.67 2.09 -5.25
CA CYS A 51 -8.97 2.13 -5.93
C CYS A 51 -9.74 0.81 -5.79
N SER A 52 -10.98 0.89 -5.31
CA SER A 52 -11.86 -0.27 -5.15
C SER A 52 -12.24 -0.93 -6.49
N GLN A 53 -12.27 -0.16 -7.58
CA GLN A 53 -12.57 -0.65 -8.93
C GLN A 53 -11.34 -1.25 -9.61
N ARG A 54 -10.14 -0.88 -9.16
CA ARG A 54 -8.87 -1.37 -9.70
C ARG A 54 -7.92 -1.68 -8.54
N PRO A 55 -8.01 -2.90 -7.99
CA PRO A 55 -7.24 -3.26 -6.83
C PRO A 55 -5.73 -3.16 -7.08
N TYR A 56 -5.02 -2.69 -6.07
CA TYR A 56 -3.58 -2.52 -6.06
C TYR A 56 -3.07 -1.55 -7.13
N ASP A 57 -3.77 -0.43 -7.34
CA ASP A 57 -3.34 0.61 -8.27
C ASP A 57 -2.30 1.57 -7.69
N ALA A 58 -2.14 1.64 -6.37
CA ALA A 58 -1.16 2.52 -5.75
C ALA A 58 0.27 2.01 -5.92
N THR A 59 1.21 2.94 -6.09
CA THR A 59 2.64 2.63 -6.12
C THR A 59 3.24 2.61 -4.71
N LEU A 60 4.46 2.09 -4.58
CA LEU A 60 5.18 2.17 -3.31
C LEU A 60 5.49 3.63 -2.92
N GLU A 61 5.63 4.53 -3.89
CA GLU A 61 5.87 5.95 -3.65
C GLU A 61 4.62 6.66 -3.09
N ASP A 62 3.44 6.30 -3.59
CA ASP A 62 2.16 6.80 -3.05
C ASP A 62 2.00 6.40 -1.58
N VAL A 63 2.29 5.13 -1.28
CA VAL A 63 2.27 4.61 0.10
C VAL A 63 3.28 5.34 0.98
N ARG A 64 4.48 5.62 0.48
CA ARG A 64 5.50 6.39 1.23
C ARG A 64 5.02 7.80 1.53
N THR A 65 4.38 8.44 0.55
CA THR A 65 3.84 9.80 0.68
C THR A 65 2.71 9.83 1.71
N PHE A 66 1.79 8.87 1.63
CA PHE A 66 0.73 8.70 2.62
C PHE A 66 1.31 8.52 4.04
N VAL A 67 2.25 7.59 4.22
CA VAL A 67 2.88 7.31 5.52
C VAL A 67 3.74 8.46 6.05
N ALA A 68 4.21 9.36 5.19
CA ALA A 68 4.93 10.56 5.62
C ALA A 68 4.00 11.64 6.20
N GLY A 69 2.69 11.56 5.90
CA GLY A 69 1.65 12.46 6.42
C GLY A 69 0.85 11.92 7.61
N LEU A 70 1.10 10.68 8.03
CA LEU A 70 0.54 10.06 9.25
C LEU A 70 1.32 10.49 10.50
#